data_AF-M9RMH6-F1
#
_entry.id   AF-M9RMH6-F1
#
_cell.length_a   1.000
_cell.length_b   1.000
_cell.length_c   1.000
_cell.angle_alpha   90.00
_cell.angle_beta   90.00
_cell.angle_gamma   90.00
#
_symmetry.space_group_name_H-M   'P 1'
#
loop_
_entity.id
_entity.type
_entity.pdbx_description
1 polymer ?
#
loop_
_entity_poly.entity_id
_entity_poly.type
_entity_poly.pdbx_seq_one_letter_code
_entity_poly.pdbx_strand_id
1 'polypeptide(L)' 'MIAYADHVAVEFSKSTDLDYPSGMLDGTGKARRHIKLHGVDDITLKNVAGFLDQALRV' A
#
# COMPACT_ATOMS: atom_id res chain seq x y z
N MET A 1 9.17 -0.96 4.12
CA MET A 1 8.29 -1.90 4.84
C MET A 1 8.53 -1.72 6.32
N ILE A 2 7.47 -1.54 7.10
CA ILE A 2 7.53 -1.40 8.55
C ILE A 2 6.76 -2.56 9.16
N ALA A 3 7.34 -3.28 10.13
CA ALA A 3 6.67 -4.36 10.84
C ALA A 3 6.14 -3.85 12.19
N TYR A 4 4.85 -4.02 12.42
CA TYR A 4 4.17 -3.81 13.69
C TYR A 4 3.80 -5.16 14.30
N ALA A 5 3.51 -5.19 15.61
CA ALA A 5 3.19 -6.43 16.33
C ALA A 5 2.09 -7.28 15.64
N ASP A 6 1.12 -6.62 14.99
CA ASP A 6 -0.06 -7.28 14.42
C ASP A 6 -0.19 -7.17 12.89
N HIS A 7 0.71 -6.44 12.22
CA HIS A 7 0.67 -6.25 10.77
C HIS A 7 1.97 -5.73 10.18
N VAL A 8 2.13 -5.90 8.87
CA VAL A 8 3.19 -5.30 8.08
C VAL A 8 2.62 -4.16 7.25
N ALA A 9 3.27 -2.99 7.26
CA ALA A 9 2.92 -1.87 6.40
C ALA A 9 3.87 -1.77 5.19
N VAL A 10 3.28 -1.73 3.99
CA VAL A 10 3.97 -1.41 2.74
C VAL A 10 3.77 0.07 2.45
N GLU A 11 4.86 0.83 2.52
CA GLU A 11 4.84 2.28 2.32
C GLU A 11 5.33 2.66 0.92
N PHE A 12 4.62 3.60 0.29
CA PHE A 12 5.00 4.15 -1.02
C PHE A 12 5.40 5.61 -0.88
N SER A 13 6.63 5.94 -1.33
CA SER A 13 7.18 7.29 -1.20
C SER A 13 6.50 8.35 -2.09
N LYS A 14 5.93 7.92 -3.22
CA LYS A 14 5.16 8.76 -4.17
C LYS A 14 3.72 8.28 -4.30
N SER A 15 3.08 8.04 -3.16
CA SER A 15 1.76 7.41 -3.12
C SER A 15 0.61 8.22 -3.75
N THR A 16 0.83 9.50 -4.06
CA THR A 16 -0.11 10.36 -4.80
C THR A 16 -0.22 9.99 -6.27
N ASP A 17 0.78 9.30 -6.81
CA ASP A 17 0.89 8.97 -8.24
C ASP A 17 0.32 7.57 -8.53
N LEU A 18 -0.16 6.88 -7.50
CA LEU A 18 -0.79 5.57 -7.62
C LEU A 18 -2.27 5.74 -7.97
N ASP A 19 -2.74 5.01 -8.97
CA ASP A 19 -4.15 4.81 -9.26
C ASP A 19 -4.70 3.74 -8.32
N TYR A 20 -5.55 4.16 -7.38
CA TYR A 20 -6.28 3.28 -6.47
C TYR A 20 -7.78 3.61 -6.45
N PRO A 21 -8.65 2.60 -6.30
CA PRO A 21 -10.05 2.81 -5.97
C PRO A 21 -10.16 3.53 -4.62
N SER A 22 -11.07 4.49 -4.50
CA SER A 22 -11.31 5.20 -3.23
C SER A 22 -11.57 4.21 -2.09
N GLY A 23 -10.81 4.31 -1.00
CA GLY A 23 -10.97 3.49 0.21
C GLY A 23 -9.99 2.32 0.39
N MET A 24 -9.10 2.05 -0.57
CA MET A 24 -8.14 0.92 -0.47
C MET A 24 -6.84 1.26 0.28
N LEU A 25 -6.62 2.55 0.55
CA LEU A 25 -5.38 3.06 1.12
C LEU A 25 -5.65 3.82 2.40
N ASP A 26 -4.96 3.44 3.47
CA ASP A 26 -4.99 4.12 4.76
C ASP A 26 -4.02 5.32 4.77
N GLY A 27 -4.43 6.42 5.39
CA GLY A 27 -3.63 7.63 5.58
C GLY A 27 -4.37 8.92 5.22
N THR A 28 -4.52 9.82 6.18
CA THR A 28 -5.16 11.16 6.01
C THR A 28 -4.15 12.27 5.68
N GLY A 29 -2.85 11.96 5.68
CA GLY A 29 -1.77 12.91 5.43
C GLY A 29 -1.43 13.07 3.95
N LYS A 30 -1.20 14.32 3.52
CA LYS A 30 -1.03 14.82 2.13
C LYS A 30 -0.10 14.07 1.16
N ALA A 31 0.64 13.02 1.53
CA ALA A 31 1.57 12.36 0.61
C ALA A 31 1.95 10.90 0.94
N ARG A 32 1.40 10.31 2.01
CA ARG A 32 1.83 8.98 2.49
C ARG A 32 0.63 8.07 2.63
N ARG A 33 0.41 7.26 1.60
CA ARG A 33 -0.52 6.13 1.63
C ARG A 33 0.26 4.85 1.79
N HIS A 34 -0.24 3.95 2.62
CA HIS A 34 0.33 2.64 2.85
C HIS A 34 -0.74 1.55 2.79
N ILE A 35 -0.29 0.33 2.54
CA ILE A 35 -1.12 -0.88 2.62
C ILE A 35 -0.72 -1.62 3.88
N LYS A 36 -1.68 -1.89 4.78
CA LYS A 36 -1.48 -2.78 5.93
C LYS A 36 -1.78 -4.21 5.52
N LEU A 37 -0.91 -5.14 5.89
CA LEU A 37 -1.03 -6.57 5.66
C LEU A 37 -1.09 -7.26 7.01
N HIS A 38 -2.24 -7.80 7.38
CA HIS A 38 -2.46 -8.57 8.61
C HIS A 38 -2.17 -10.06 8.41
N GLY A 39 -2.04 -10.51 7.16
CA GLY A 39 -1.72 -11.89 6.80
C GLY A 39 -1.29 -12.01 5.34
N VAL A 40 -0.86 -13.20 4.93
CA VAL A 40 -0.36 -13.45 3.56
C VAL A 40 -1.46 -13.25 2.51
N ASP A 41 -2.71 -13.59 2.85
CA ASP A 41 -3.86 -13.43 1.94
C ASP A 41 -4.11 -11.97 1.54
N ASP A 42 -3.73 -11.01 2.40
CA ASP A 42 -3.85 -9.58 2.09
C ASP A 42 -2.99 -9.18 0.88
N ILE A 43 -1.93 -9.93 0.53
CA ILE A 43 -1.10 -9.64 -0.64
C ILE A 43 -1.95 -9.70 -1.92
N THR A 44 -2.75 -10.76 -2.05
CA THR A 44 -3.61 -11.00 -3.20
C THR A 44 -4.88 -10.17 -3.09
N LEU A 45 -5.54 -10.19 -1.92
CA LEU A 45 -6.80 -9.47 -1.70
C LEU A 45 -6.67 -7.96 -1.87
N LYS A 46 -5.51 -7.39 -1.52
CA LYS A 46 -5.24 -5.95 -1.65
C LYS A 46 -4.43 -5.59 -2.89
N ASN A 47 -4.31 -6.51 -3.86
CA ASN A 47 -3.60 -6.29 -5.12
C ASN A 47 -2.23 -5.58 -4.95
N VAL A 48 -1.43 -6.04 -4.00
CA VAL A 48 -0.15 -5.41 -3.67
C VAL A 48 0.78 -5.38 -4.89
N ALA A 49 0.74 -6.44 -5.70
CA ALA A 49 1.48 -6.52 -6.95
C ALA A 49 1.12 -5.38 -7.93
N GLY A 50 -0.17 -5.06 -8.09
CA GLY A 50 -0.60 -3.95 -8.96
C GLY A 50 -0.06 -2.59 -8.49
N PHE A 51 0.03 -2.37 -7.18
CA PHE A 51 0.62 -1.15 -6.63
C PHE A 51 2.15 -1.09 -6.81
N LEU A 52 2.82 -2.23 -6.71
CA LEU A 52 4.26 -2.33 -7.01
C LEU A 52 4.53 -2.06 -8.50
N ASP A 53 3.73 -2.63 -9.40
CA ASP A 53 3.85 -2.39 -10.84
C ASP A 53 3.70 -0.90 -11.18
N GLN A 54 2.73 -0.21 -10.57
CA GLN A 54 2.58 1.24 -10.75
C GLN A 54 3.78 2.02 -10.19
N ALA A 55 4.26 1.66 -8.99
CA ALA A 55 5.40 2.33 -8.37
C ALA A 55 6.72 2.16 -9.13
N LEU A 56 6.85 1.07 -9.90
CA LEU A 56 8.04 0.75 -10.69
C LEU A 56 8.03 1.32 -12.12
N ARG A 57 6.90 1.81 -12.63
CA ARG A 57 6.77 2.42 -13.96
C ARG A 57 7.34 3.85 -14.06
N VAL A 58 8.43 4.11 -13.34
CA VAL A 58 9.14 5.40 -13.27
C VAL A 58 9.64 5.87 -14.63
#